data_AF-A0A9N9ZJ13-F1
#
_entry.id   AF-A0A9N9ZJ13-F1
#
_cell.length_a   1.000
_cell.length_b   1.000
_cell.length_c   1.000
_cell.angle_alpha   90.00
_cell.angle_beta   90.00
_cell.angle_gamma   90.00
#
_symmetry.space_group_name_H-M   'P 1'
#
loop_
_entity.id
_entity.type
_entity.pdbx_description
1 polymer ?
#
loop_
_entity_poly.entity_id
_entity_poly.type
_entity_poly.pdbx_seq_one_letter_code
_entity_poly.pdbx_strand_id
1 'polypeptide(L)'
;MIESDDYRVAVDPGMLNYWGKADFYHVECFEKMADLTKEKYLGRLKPLSRNNFSERNANRSTMMDGFYLLDAGAERLILQWIFVMRKLIAKRDGTDGPKSQDPILHDLWYKSGSAKFTDAEKPEGMSQFEFRKLQTTLAPVESDGPEDDDEWNLFAMFMKIQEDDEKYEEGKTTLGSMLKSWRVCSTLANADEEMLDEADKKAKEKLGEKFIRAMKRLSQIPMPDLDSIL
;
A
#
# COMPACT_ATOMS: atom_id res chain seq x y z
N MET A 1 2.70 20.28 9.19
CA MET A 1 3.26 19.80 10.46
C MET A 1 3.48 18.31 10.27
N ILE A 2 4.63 17.78 10.65
CA ILE A 2 4.96 16.35 10.53
C ILE A 2 4.65 15.73 11.89
N GLU A 3 3.85 14.67 11.90
CA GLU A 3 3.42 14.01 13.13
C GLU A 3 4.19 12.70 13.35
N SER A 4 4.34 12.28 14.62
CA SER A 4 5.11 11.08 15.02
C SER A 4 4.69 9.82 14.25
N ASP A 5 3.41 9.75 13.89
CA ASP A 5 2.74 8.58 13.34
C ASP A 5 2.59 8.65 11.80
N ASP A 6 3.18 9.67 11.15
CA ASP A 6 3.17 9.78 9.70
C ASP A 6 3.93 8.62 9.04
N TYR A 7 3.42 8.13 7.91
CA TYR A 7 4.07 7.06 7.16
C TYR A 7 5.49 7.43 6.79
N ARG A 8 6.39 6.45 6.98
CA ARG A 8 7.81 6.58 6.69
C ARG A 8 8.21 5.64 5.57
N VAL A 9 9.14 6.10 4.74
CA VAL A 9 9.81 5.29 3.72
C VAL A 9 11.22 4.97 4.21
N ALA A 10 11.61 3.70 4.08
CA ALA A 10 12.99 3.30 4.23
C ALA A 10 13.72 3.56 2.91
N VAL A 11 14.86 4.24 2.99
CA VAL A 11 15.73 4.61 1.86
C VAL A 11 17.05 3.89 1.98
N ASP A 12 17.42 3.15 0.94
CA ASP A 12 18.60 2.28 0.90
C ASP A 12 19.47 2.53 -0.35
N PRO A 13 20.78 2.83 -0.22
CA PRO A 13 21.49 3.07 1.05
C PRO A 13 21.06 4.38 1.72
N GLY A 14 21.18 4.45 3.04
CA GLY A 14 20.99 5.69 3.78
C GLY A 14 21.97 6.78 3.30
N MET A 15 21.52 8.04 3.32
CA MET A 15 22.37 9.20 2.99
C MET A 15 23.39 9.50 4.10
N LEU A 16 23.12 9.11 5.34
CA LEU A 16 23.93 9.50 6.51
C LEU A 16 24.86 8.41 7.08
N ASN A 17 24.91 7.18 6.54
CA ASN A 17 25.55 6.07 7.25
C ASN A 17 26.59 5.25 6.50
N TYR A 18 27.78 5.16 7.13
CA TYR A 18 28.97 4.38 6.78
C TYR A 18 28.79 2.84 6.90
N TRP A 19 27.67 2.37 7.47
CA TRP A 19 27.44 0.97 7.89
C TRP A 19 26.30 0.25 7.14
N GLY A 20 25.81 0.79 6.03
CA GLY A 20 24.82 0.11 5.17
C GLY A 20 23.41 -0.03 5.76
N LYS A 21 23.03 0.79 6.74
CA LYS A 21 21.65 0.83 7.27
C LYS A 21 20.76 1.76 6.44
N ALA A 22 19.47 1.42 6.35
CA ALA A 22 18.48 2.27 5.71
C ALA A 22 18.17 3.51 6.57
N ASP A 23 17.95 4.66 5.92
CA ASP A 23 17.45 5.88 6.58
C ASP A 23 15.92 5.94 6.45
N PHE A 24 15.24 6.41 7.50
CA PHE A 24 13.78 6.57 7.50
C PHE A 24 13.40 8.03 7.30
N TYR A 25 12.53 8.31 6.33
CA TYR A 25 12.02 9.64 6.05
C TYR A 25 10.50 9.62 6.05
N HIS A 26 9.86 10.71 6.50
CA HIS A 26 8.45 10.93 6.18
C HIS A 26 8.28 10.99 4.66
N VAL A 27 7.23 10.37 4.14
CA VAL A 27 7.01 10.25 2.68
C VAL A 27 7.04 11.62 2.01
N GLU A 28 6.28 12.59 2.52
CA GLU A 28 6.23 13.96 1.96
C GLU A 28 7.58 14.68 1.99
N CYS A 29 8.44 14.38 2.97
CA CYS A 29 9.79 14.94 3.02
C CYS A 29 10.68 14.33 1.95
N PHE A 30 10.59 13.02 1.76
CA PHE A 30 11.36 12.33 0.74
C PHE A 30 10.98 12.76 -0.67
N GLU A 31 9.69 12.92 -0.97
CA GLU A 31 9.21 13.44 -2.26
C GLU A 31 9.76 14.83 -2.60
N LYS A 32 10.03 15.67 -1.58
CA LYS A 32 10.62 17.00 -1.77
C LYS A 32 12.13 16.97 -2.03
N MET A 33 12.80 15.90 -1.59
CA MET A 33 14.26 15.77 -1.68
C MET A 33 14.71 14.94 -2.89
N ALA A 34 13.91 13.94 -3.28
CA ALA A 34 14.25 12.98 -4.32
C ALA A 34 13.36 13.15 -5.55
N ASP A 35 13.97 13.15 -6.73
CA ASP A 35 13.23 13.20 -7.99
C ASP A 35 12.72 11.81 -8.38
N LEU A 36 11.51 11.47 -7.91
CA LEU A 36 10.92 10.14 -8.12
C LEU A 36 10.55 9.83 -9.57
N THR A 37 10.74 10.77 -10.50
CA THR A 37 10.66 10.52 -11.95
C THR A 37 11.92 9.84 -12.52
N LYS A 38 12.93 9.61 -11.68
CA LYS A 38 14.16 8.90 -12.03
C LYS A 38 14.21 7.56 -11.32
N GLU A 39 14.38 6.48 -12.07
CA GLU A 39 14.38 5.11 -11.55
C GLU A 39 15.37 4.91 -10.40
N LYS A 40 16.56 5.54 -10.47
CA LYS A 40 17.58 5.46 -9.42
C LYS A 40 17.14 5.98 -8.04
N TYR A 41 16.12 6.86 -7.99
CA TYR A 41 15.55 7.37 -6.75
C TYR A 41 14.27 6.63 -6.38
N LEU A 42 13.43 6.30 -7.37
CA LEU A 42 12.24 5.49 -7.18
C LEU A 42 12.57 4.11 -6.61
N GLY A 43 13.59 3.43 -7.14
CA GLY A 43 14.06 2.13 -6.65
C GLY A 43 14.64 2.13 -5.23
N ARG A 44 14.82 3.31 -4.62
CA ARG A 44 15.20 3.43 -3.21
C ARG A 44 14.01 3.40 -2.27
N LEU A 45 12.79 3.59 -2.77
CA LEU A 45 11.58 3.41 -1.98
C LEU A 45 11.35 1.93 -1.73
N LYS A 46 11.50 1.52 -0.47
CA LYS A 46 11.25 0.15 -0.05
C LYS A 46 10.23 0.16 1.10
N PRO A 47 8.93 -0.04 0.81
CA PRO A 47 7.92 -0.14 1.87
C PRO A 47 8.28 -1.30 2.79
N LEU A 48 8.27 -1.09 4.12
CA LEU A 48 8.51 -2.18 5.06
C LEU A 48 7.24 -3.02 5.18
N SER A 49 7.33 -4.26 4.73
CA SER A 49 6.24 -5.23 4.71
C SER A 49 6.69 -6.55 5.31
N ARG A 50 5.73 -7.45 5.49
CA ARG A 50 5.99 -8.83 5.92
C ARG A 50 6.98 -9.60 5.03
N ASN A 51 7.18 -9.17 3.78
CA ASN A 51 7.99 -9.88 2.80
C ASN A 51 9.45 -9.40 2.75
N ASN A 52 9.79 -8.25 3.33
CA ASN A 52 11.12 -7.66 3.19
C ASN A 52 11.72 -7.11 4.50
N PHE A 53 11.10 -7.41 5.64
CA PHE A 53 11.55 -6.88 6.93
C PHE A 53 12.91 -7.41 7.39
N SER A 54 13.20 -8.68 7.10
CA SER A 54 14.46 -9.35 7.49
C SER A 54 15.67 -8.70 6.82
N GLU A 55 15.50 -8.19 5.60
CA GLU A 55 16.52 -7.47 4.84
C GLU A 55 16.85 -6.08 5.42
N ARG A 56 16.10 -5.60 6.40
CA ARG A 56 16.14 -4.20 6.87
C ARG A 56 16.68 -4.05 8.29
N ASN A 57 17.34 -5.09 8.82
CA ASN A 57 17.86 -5.14 10.19
C ASN A 57 16.78 -4.90 11.27
N ALA A 58 15.50 -5.05 10.92
CA ALA A 58 14.42 -5.07 11.90
C ALA A 58 14.39 -6.48 12.51
N ASN A 59 14.67 -6.58 13.81
CA ASN A 59 14.64 -7.87 14.49
C ASN A 59 13.19 -8.31 14.75
N ARG A 60 12.98 -9.62 14.95
CA ARG A 60 11.65 -10.23 15.13
C ARG A 60 10.86 -9.56 16.26
N SER A 61 11.49 -9.21 17.39
CA SER A 61 10.82 -8.52 18.50
C SER A 61 10.24 -7.17 18.08
N THR A 62 11.04 -6.33 17.42
CA THR A 62 10.61 -5.01 16.93
C THR A 62 9.50 -5.11 15.87
N MET A 63 9.47 -6.20 15.13
CA MET A 63 8.43 -6.50 14.15
C MET A 63 7.12 -6.95 14.80
N MET A 64 7.20 -7.78 15.85
CA MET A 64 6.03 -8.26 16.59
C MET A 64 5.29 -7.14 17.32
N ASP A 65 6.00 -6.06 17.66
CA ASP A 65 5.40 -4.86 18.25
C ASP A 65 4.69 -3.97 17.21
N GLY A 66 4.74 -4.30 15.91
CA GLY A 66 3.99 -3.61 14.85
C GLY A 66 4.50 -2.21 14.47
N PHE A 67 5.46 -1.64 15.20
CA PHE A 67 5.89 -0.22 15.08
C PHE A 67 6.45 0.22 13.72
N TYR A 68 6.73 -0.69 12.79
CA TYR A 68 7.36 -0.34 11.51
C TYR A 68 6.70 -0.96 10.27
N LEU A 69 5.80 -1.92 10.44
CA LEU A 69 5.09 -2.50 9.30
C LEU A 69 3.99 -1.56 8.83
N LEU A 70 3.86 -1.46 7.52
CA LEU A 70 2.70 -0.81 6.93
C LEU A 70 1.45 -1.64 7.23
N ASP A 71 0.33 -0.95 7.48
CA ASP A 71 -0.97 -1.58 7.32
C ASP A 71 -1.20 -2.02 5.87
N ALA A 72 -2.13 -2.96 5.69
CA ALA A 72 -2.41 -3.58 4.42
C ALA A 72 -2.75 -2.56 3.32
N GLY A 73 -3.57 -1.55 3.60
CA GLY A 73 -3.96 -0.53 2.62
C GLY A 73 -2.77 0.32 2.17
N ALA A 74 -1.97 0.83 3.12
CA ALA A 74 -0.76 1.59 2.80
C ALA A 74 0.25 0.76 2.00
N GLU A 75 0.46 -0.52 2.35
CA GLU A 75 1.31 -1.43 1.59
C GLU A 75 0.84 -1.55 0.13
N ARG A 76 -0.44 -1.85 -0.08
CA ARG A 76 -1.02 -1.99 -1.43
C ARG A 76 -0.89 -0.71 -2.24
N LEU A 77 -1.20 0.44 -1.65
CA LEU A 77 -1.13 1.75 -2.30
C LEU A 77 0.30 2.10 -2.72
N ILE A 78 1.30 1.92 -1.84
CA ILE A 78 2.70 2.22 -2.16
C ILE A 78 3.22 1.31 -3.27
N LEU A 79 2.95 0.00 -3.20
CA LEU A 79 3.39 -0.95 -4.22
C LEU A 79 2.78 -0.63 -5.58
N GLN A 80 1.48 -0.31 -5.63
CA GLN A 80 0.82 0.07 -6.88
C GLN A 80 1.35 1.39 -7.43
N TRP A 81 1.57 2.38 -6.57
CA TRP A 81 2.14 3.66 -6.98
C TRP A 81 3.53 3.50 -7.58
N ILE A 82 4.40 2.69 -6.95
CA ILE A 82 5.74 2.39 -7.49
C ILE A 82 5.62 1.69 -8.86
N PHE A 83 4.70 0.73 -9.01
CA PHE A 83 4.48 0.03 -10.27
C PHE A 83 4.06 0.98 -11.39
N VAL A 84 3.06 1.85 -11.14
CA VAL A 84 2.58 2.84 -12.12
C VAL A 84 3.68 3.83 -12.49
N MET A 85 4.40 4.36 -11.51
CA MET A 85 5.53 5.27 -11.75
C MET A 85 6.62 4.63 -12.60
N ARG A 86 6.99 3.38 -12.33
CA ARG A 86 7.96 2.63 -13.14
C ARG A 86 7.50 2.47 -14.58
N LYS A 87 6.22 2.16 -14.80
CA LYS A 87 5.64 2.03 -16.13
C LYS A 87 5.70 3.34 -16.91
N LEU A 88 5.37 4.46 -16.27
CA LEU A 88 5.42 5.80 -16.86
C LEU A 88 6.85 6.25 -17.17
N ILE A 89 7.80 5.99 -16.26
CA ILE A 89 9.23 6.24 -16.48
C ILE A 89 9.74 5.44 -17.66
N ALA A 90 9.43 4.14 -17.73
CA ALA A 90 9.87 3.29 -18.83
C ALA A 90 9.28 3.73 -20.17
N LYS A 91 8.00 4.13 -20.18
CA LYS A 91 7.34 4.73 -21.36
C LYS A 91 8.06 6.00 -21.82
N ARG A 92 8.44 6.91 -20.90
CA ARG A 92 9.24 8.11 -21.24
C ARG A 92 10.60 7.72 -21.81
N ASP A 93 11.28 6.78 -21.15
CA ASP A 93 12.68 6.43 -21.47
C ASP A 93 12.80 5.48 -22.68
N GLY A 94 11.67 5.01 -23.23
CA GLY A 94 11.64 4.05 -24.33
C GLY A 94 12.21 2.68 -23.95
N THR A 95 12.12 2.31 -22.67
CA THR A 95 12.63 1.04 -22.14
C THR A 95 11.50 0.05 -21.88
N ASP A 96 11.87 -1.22 -21.74
CA ASP A 96 10.95 -2.25 -21.26
C ASP A 96 10.58 -1.95 -19.80
N GLY A 97 9.33 -1.55 -19.57
CA GLY A 97 8.80 -1.31 -18.24
C GLY A 97 8.63 -2.59 -17.42
N PRO A 98 8.13 -2.47 -16.18
CA PRO A 98 7.74 -3.63 -15.41
C PRO A 98 6.72 -4.43 -16.24
N LYS A 99 7.03 -5.70 -16.50
CA LYS A 99 6.16 -6.56 -17.30
C LYS A 99 4.85 -6.79 -16.54
N SER A 100 3.76 -6.90 -17.31
CA SER A 100 2.50 -7.40 -16.78
C SER A 100 2.76 -8.73 -16.07
N GLN A 101 2.24 -8.84 -14.85
CA GLN A 101 2.38 -10.04 -14.06
C GLN A 101 1.68 -11.21 -14.75
N ASP A 102 2.02 -12.44 -14.32
CA ASP A 102 1.17 -13.61 -14.56
C ASP A 102 -0.31 -13.19 -14.36
N PRO A 103 -1.22 -13.46 -15.32
CA PRO A 103 -2.64 -13.11 -15.21
C PRO A 103 -3.27 -13.54 -13.87
N ILE A 104 -2.85 -14.69 -13.32
CA ILE A 104 -3.31 -15.19 -12.03
C ILE A 104 -2.88 -14.24 -10.90
N LEU A 105 -1.61 -13.85 -10.89
CA LEU A 105 -1.07 -12.92 -9.89
C LEU A 105 -1.68 -11.52 -10.05
N HIS A 106 -1.88 -11.08 -11.29
CA HIS A 106 -2.55 -9.81 -11.59
C HIS A 106 -3.97 -9.80 -11.02
N ASP A 107 -4.78 -10.82 -11.31
CA ASP A 107 -6.15 -10.89 -10.82
C ASP A 107 -6.21 -10.99 -9.30
N LEU A 108 -5.31 -11.76 -8.69
CA LEU A 108 -5.17 -11.79 -7.23
C LEU A 108 -4.80 -10.42 -6.65
N TRP A 109 -3.98 -9.63 -7.33
CA TRP A 109 -3.59 -8.29 -6.86
C TRP A 109 -4.68 -7.24 -7.05
N TYR A 110 -5.47 -7.30 -8.12
CA TYR A 110 -6.37 -6.20 -8.47
C TYR A 110 -7.85 -6.52 -8.25
N LYS A 111 -8.23 -7.80 -8.22
CA LYS A 111 -9.63 -8.24 -8.18
C LYS A 111 -9.99 -9.01 -6.90
N SER A 112 -9.05 -9.40 -6.06
CA SER A 112 -9.39 -10.10 -4.82
C SER A 112 -10.34 -9.27 -3.95
N GLY A 113 -11.38 -9.91 -3.42
CA GLY A 113 -12.47 -9.25 -2.70
C GLY A 113 -13.66 -8.82 -3.60
N SER A 114 -13.52 -8.90 -4.92
CA SER A 114 -14.63 -8.73 -5.87
C SER A 114 -15.60 -9.92 -5.79
N ALA A 115 -16.89 -9.64 -5.96
CA ALA A 115 -17.94 -10.61 -6.19
C ALA A 115 -17.64 -11.54 -7.37
N LYS A 116 -16.95 -11.01 -8.39
CA LYS A 116 -16.59 -11.73 -9.63
C LYS A 116 -15.30 -12.53 -9.50
N PHE A 117 -14.63 -12.47 -8.34
CA PHE A 117 -13.38 -13.21 -8.08
C PHE A 117 -13.67 -14.48 -7.28
N THR A 118 -14.20 -15.51 -7.96
CA THR A 118 -14.67 -16.76 -7.33
C THR A 118 -13.64 -17.89 -7.36
N ASP A 119 -12.92 -18.05 -8.47
CA ASP A 119 -12.05 -19.20 -8.74
C ASP A 119 -10.57 -18.80 -8.73
N ALA A 120 -10.13 -18.29 -7.59
CA ALA A 120 -8.75 -17.84 -7.43
C ALA A 120 -7.77 -19.04 -7.45
N GLU A 121 -6.93 -19.08 -8.47
CA GLU A 121 -5.80 -20.01 -8.51
C GLU A 121 -4.61 -19.42 -7.75
N LYS A 122 -3.87 -20.28 -7.04
CA LYS A 122 -2.64 -19.86 -6.36
C LYS A 122 -1.49 -19.79 -7.37
N PRO A 123 -0.82 -18.63 -7.54
CA PRO A 123 0.34 -18.53 -8.40
C PRO A 123 1.44 -19.56 -8.06
N GLU A 124 2.19 -19.99 -9.08
CA GLU A 124 3.34 -20.87 -8.91
C GLU A 124 4.40 -20.21 -8.01
N GLY A 125 5.03 -20.98 -7.13
CA GLY A 125 6.03 -20.47 -6.19
C GLY A 125 5.51 -19.60 -5.03
N MET A 126 4.23 -19.19 -5.03
CA MET A 126 3.63 -18.44 -3.93
C MET A 126 3.27 -19.37 -2.75
N SER A 127 3.58 -18.95 -1.52
CA SER A 127 3.18 -19.67 -0.32
C SER A 127 1.66 -19.60 -0.09
N GLN A 128 1.10 -20.63 0.54
CA GLN A 128 -0.33 -20.65 0.88
C GLN A 128 -0.71 -19.49 1.83
N PHE A 129 0.22 -19.10 2.71
CA PHE A 129 0.04 -17.98 3.63
C PHE A 129 -0.12 -16.66 2.86
N GLU A 130 0.81 -16.36 1.95
CA GLU A 130 0.77 -15.13 1.16
C GLU A 130 -0.47 -15.08 0.26
N PHE A 131 -0.80 -16.21 -0.35
CA PHE A 131 -2.01 -16.34 -1.15
C PHE A 131 -3.28 -15.98 -0.36
N ARG A 132 -3.43 -16.55 0.85
CA ARG A 132 -4.57 -16.23 1.73
C ARG A 132 -4.57 -14.78 2.16
N LYS A 133 -3.41 -14.18 2.45
CA LYS A 133 -3.33 -12.76 2.80
C LYS A 133 -3.81 -11.87 1.67
N LEU A 134 -3.39 -12.14 0.43
CA LEU A 134 -3.83 -11.42 -0.78
C LEU A 134 -5.34 -11.57 -1.00
N GLN A 135 -5.90 -12.76 -0.78
CA GLN A 135 -7.35 -12.97 -0.90
C GLN A 135 -8.19 -12.30 0.20
N THR A 136 -7.61 -12.01 1.36
CA THR A 136 -8.35 -11.58 2.56
C THR A 136 -7.89 -10.20 3.04
N THR A 137 -6.94 -10.14 3.97
CA THR A 137 -6.47 -8.90 4.62
C THR A 137 -6.02 -7.84 3.61
N LEU A 138 -5.41 -8.24 2.50
CA LEU A 138 -4.83 -7.36 1.48
C LEU A 138 -5.74 -7.15 0.26
N ALA A 139 -6.97 -7.68 0.28
CA ALA A 139 -7.89 -7.57 -0.83
C ALA A 139 -8.22 -6.08 -1.11
N PRO A 140 -7.95 -5.54 -2.31
CA PRO A 140 -8.21 -4.14 -2.61
C PRO A 140 -9.68 -3.85 -2.90
N VAL A 141 -10.49 -4.88 -3.16
CA VAL A 141 -11.92 -4.74 -3.42
C VAL A 141 -12.71 -5.11 -2.18
N GLU A 142 -13.82 -4.42 -1.94
CA GLU A 142 -14.83 -4.79 -0.98
C GLU A 142 -16.18 -4.92 -1.69
N SER A 143 -16.86 -6.02 -1.42
CA SER A 143 -18.14 -6.38 -2.02
C SER A 143 -19.13 -6.79 -0.94
N ASP A 144 -20.42 -6.53 -1.15
CA ASP A 144 -21.51 -6.99 -0.29
C ASP A 144 -22.02 -8.41 -0.61
N GLY A 145 -21.41 -9.08 -1.60
CA GLY A 145 -21.70 -10.47 -1.93
C GLY A 145 -21.66 -10.78 -3.43
N PRO A 146 -21.99 -12.01 -3.84
CA PRO A 146 -21.83 -12.50 -5.22
C PRO A 146 -22.56 -11.69 -6.31
N GLU A 147 -23.62 -10.97 -5.93
CA GLU A 147 -24.45 -10.18 -6.85
C GLU A 147 -24.14 -8.68 -6.81
N ASP A 148 -23.08 -8.26 -6.10
CA ASP A 148 -22.72 -6.86 -5.95
C ASP A 148 -22.13 -6.29 -7.25
N ASP A 149 -22.80 -5.28 -7.81
CA ASP A 149 -22.37 -4.53 -8.98
C ASP A 149 -21.75 -3.17 -8.65
N ASP A 150 -21.80 -2.74 -7.38
CA ASP A 150 -21.29 -1.45 -6.89
C ASP A 150 -20.11 -1.66 -5.91
N GLU A 151 -19.09 -2.35 -6.36
CA GLU A 151 -17.93 -2.70 -5.54
C GLU A 151 -17.08 -1.48 -5.17
N TRP A 152 -16.58 -1.46 -3.93
CA TRP A 152 -15.60 -0.47 -3.52
C TRP A 152 -14.18 -0.94 -3.87
N ASN A 153 -13.32 -0.04 -4.36
CA ASN A 153 -11.95 -0.37 -4.75
C ASN A 153 -10.93 0.63 -4.19
N LEU A 154 -9.93 0.10 -3.48
CA LEU A 154 -8.84 0.86 -2.84
C LEU A 154 -8.08 1.75 -3.84
N PHE A 155 -7.70 1.20 -4.99
CA PHE A 155 -6.93 1.93 -5.99
C PHE A 155 -7.78 3.00 -6.65
N ALA A 156 -9.03 2.69 -7.03
CA ALA A 156 -9.94 3.67 -7.62
C ALA A 156 -10.20 4.85 -6.67
N MET A 157 -10.25 4.59 -5.36
CA MET A 157 -10.51 5.62 -4.35
C MET A 157 -9.32 6.56 -4.10
N PHE A 158 -8.10 6.03 -4.02
CA PHE A 158 -6.94 6.79 -3.52
C PHE A 158 -5.86 7.09 -4.57
N MET A 159 -5.75 6.29 -5.64
CA MET A 159 -4.72 6.50 -6.66
C MET A 159 -5.09 7.69 -7.54
N LYS A 160 -4.23 8.72 -7.52
CA LYS A 160 -4.38 9.91 -8.38
C LYS A 160 -3.69 9.78 -9.73
N ILE A 161 -2.69 8.89 -9.81
CA ILE A 161 -1.91 8.65 -11.02
C ILE A 161 -2.37 7.36 -11.68
N GLN A 162 -2.48 7.39 -13.01
CA GLN A 162 -2.89 6.25 -13.84
C GLN A 162 -1.78 5.88 -14.83
N GLU A 163 -1.86 4.69 -15.40
CA GLU A 163 -0.82 4.14 -16.28
C GLU A 163 -0.62 4.91 -17.60
N ASP A 164 -1.61 5.70 -18.00
CA ASP A 164 -1.66 6.48 -19.22
C ASP A 164 -1.49 7.99 -19.00
N ASP A 165 -1.19 8.41 -17.77
CA ASP A 165 -1.08 9.83 -17.41
C ASP A 165 0.09 10.52 -18.14
N GLU A 166 -0.25 11.42 -19.05
CA GLU A 166 0.72 12.21 -19.83
C GLU A 166 1.48 13.24 -18.97
N LYS A 167 0.94 13.58 -17.78
CA LYS A 167 1.53 14.55 -16.85
C LYS A 167 2.09 13.88 -15.58
N TYR A 168 2.60 12.66 -15.72
CA TYR A 168 3.13 11.88 -14.60
C TYR A 168 4.26 12.56 -13.79
N GLU A 169 4.90 13.60 -14.32
CA GLU A 169 5.84 14.43 -13.56
C GLU A 169 5.18 15.14 -12.36
N GLU A 170 3.88 15.44 -12.43
CA GLU A 170 3.05 15.91 -11.32
C GLU A 170 2.76 14.77 -10.33
N GLY A 171 2.75 13.53 -10.83
CA GLY A 171 2.58 12.29 -10.08
C GLY A 171 3.65 12.04 -9.01
N LYS A 172 4.86 12.58 -9.17
CA LYS A 172 6.00 12.36 -8.24
C LYS A 172 5.77 12.86 -6.80
N THR A 173 4.79 13.72 -6.60
CA THR A 173 4.41 14.28 -5.28
C THR A 173 3.06 13.78 -4.79
N THR A 174 2.51 12.72 -5.41
CA THR A 174 1.18 12.22 -5.06
C THR A 174 1.19 11.17 -3.95
N LEU A 175 2.33 10.49 -3.70
CA LEU A 175 2.44 9.40 -2.73
C LEU A 175 2.14 9.88 -1.31
N GLY A 176 2.73 10.99 -0.88
CA GLY A 176 2.48 11.57 0.44
C GLY A 176 1.03 11.98 0.62
N SER A 177 0.46 12.67 -0.36
CA SER A 177 -0.96 13.09 -0.31
C SER A 177 -1.93 11.91 -0.30
N MET A 178 -1.62 10.85 -1.06
CA MET A 178 -2.42 9.63 -1.12
C MET A 178 -2.41 8.91 0.22
N LEU A 179 -1.23 8.73 0.82
CA LEU A 179 -1.08 8.09 2.13
C LEU A 179 -1.72 8.89 3.25
N LYS A 180 -1.69 10.23 3.16
CA LYS A 180 -2.40 11.10 4.10
C LYS A 180 -3.92 10.94 3.99
N SER A 181 -4.47 10.91 2.77
CA SER A 181 -5.89 10.65 2.55
C SER A 181 -6.31 9.27 3.08
N TRP A 182 -5.51 8.24 2.79
CA TRP A 182 -5.70 6.89 3.34
C TRP A 182 -5.77 6.92 4.87
N ARG A 183 -4.81 7.60 5.51
CA ARG A 183 -4.72 7.71 6.96
C ARG A 183 -5.95 8.36 7.58
N VAL A 184 -6.38 9.51 7.04
CA VAL A 184 -7.58 10.22 7.52
C VAL A 184 -8.81 9.32 7.46
N CYS A 185 -9.03 8.65 6.33
CA CYS A 185 -10.16 7.73 6.17
C CYS A 185 -10.06 6.54 7.13
N SER A 186 -8.85 6.00 7.33
CA SER A 186 -8.60 4.84 8.18
C SER A 186 -8.85 5.17 9.65
N THR A 187 -8.35 6.31 10.12
CA THR A 187 -8.58 6.82 11.47
C THR A 187 -10.07 7.03 11.71
N LEU A 188 -10.78 7.69 10.80
CA LEU A 188 -12.21 7.94 10.94
C LEU A 188 -13.03 6.63 10.97
N ALA A 189 -12.73 5.69 10.07
CA ALA A 189 -13.41 4.40 10.02
C ALA A 189 -13.19 3.56 11.29
N ASN A 190 -12.01 3.64 11.89
CA ASN A 190 -11.65 2.90 13.10
C ASN A 190 -11.99 3.61 14.42
N ALA A 191 -12.27 4.91 14.41
CA ALA A 191 -12.56 5.66 15.63
C ALA A 191 -13.84 5.16 16.34
N ASP A 192 -13.78 5.05 17.67
CA ASP A 192 -14.95 4.78 18.50
C ASP A 192 -15.92 5.96 18.42
N GLU A 193 -17.22 5.68 18.28
CA GLU A 193 -18.24 6.74 18.12
C GLU A 193 -18.27 7.72 19.30
N GLU A 194 -17.93 7.26 20.50
CA GLU A 194 -17.85 8.07 21.71
C GLU A 194 -16.72 9.12 21.65
N MET A 195 -15.71 8.89 20.82
CA MET A 195 -14.54 9.76 20.65
C MET A 195 -14.70 10.74 19.48
N LEU A 196 -15.77 10.61 18.70
CA LEU A 196 -16.07 11.48 17.56
C LEU A 196 -17.00 12.62 17.97
N ASP A 197 -16.75 13.80 17.41
CA ASP A 197 -17.72 14.89 17.48
C ASP A 197 -18.89 14.64 16.50
N GLU A 198 -19.94 15.45 16.58
CA GLU A 198 -21.14 15.28 15.73
C GLU A 198 -20.84 15.48 14.23
N ALA A 199 -19.82 16.26 13.87
CA ALA A 199 -19.42 16.43 12.49
C ALA A 199 -18.73 15.17 11.95
N ASP A 200 -17.83 14.59 12.74
CA ASP A 200 -17.11 13.36 12.41
C ASP A 200 -18.03 12.13 12.39
N LYS A 201 -18.99 12.03 13.32
CA LYS A 201 -20.03 10.98 13.28
C LYS A 201 -20.82 11.04 11.97
N LYS A 202 -21.26 12.23 11.58
CA LYS A 202 -21.99 12.44 10.31
C LYS A 202 -21.11 12.20 9.10
N ALA A 203 -19.82 12.53 9.17
CA ALA A 203 -18.86 12.22 8.11
C ALA A 203 -18.68 10.70 7.97
N LYS A 204 -18.55 9.98 9.09
CA LYS A 204 -18.42 8.52 9.13
C LYS A 204 -19.67 7.80 8.60
N GLU A 205 -20.86 8.24 9.00
CA GLU A 205 -22.13 7.70 8.50
C GLU A 205 -22.23 7.80 6.96
N LYS A 206 -21.79 8.93 6.39
CA LYS A 206 -21.78 9.15 4.94
C LYS A 206 -20.81 8.27 4.17
N LEU A 207 -19.81 7.66 4.82
CA LEU A 207 -18.87 6.76 4.14
C LEU A 207 -19.56 5.45 3.72
N GLY A 208 -20.62 5.06 4.41
CA GLY A 208 -21.32 3.80 4.17
C GLY A 208 -20.60 2.57 4.74
N GLU A 209 -21.36 1.51 4.98
CA GLU A 209 -20.86 0.30 5.67
C GLU A 209 -19.76 -0.41 4.88
N LYS A 210 -19.92 -0.55 3.56
CA LYS A 210 -18.94 -1.18 2.66
C LYS A 210 -17.57 -0.51 2.79
N PHE A 211 -17.51 0.81 2.69
CA PHE A 211 -16.29 1.58 2.89
C PHE A 211 -15.67 1.31 4.27
N ILE A 212 -16.47 1.39 5.34
CA ILE A 212 -15.99 1.20 6.72
C ILE A 212 -15.42 -0.22 6.91
N ARG A 213 -16.05 -1.27 6.36
CA ARG A 213 -15.52 -2.64 6.41
C ARG A 213 -14.17 -2.73 5.70
N ALA A 214 -14.07 -2.16 4.49
CA ALA A 214 -12.85 -2.17 3.70
C ALA A 214 -11.70 -1.49 4.46
N MET A 215 -11.96 -0.30 5.00
CA MET A 215 -10.98 0.47 5.76
C MET A 215 -10.52 -0.26 7.02
N LYS A 216 -11.44 -0.83 7.80
CA LYS A 216 -11.10 -1.61 9.01
C LYS A 216 -10.27 -2.85 8.71
N ARG A 217 -10.55 -3.54 7.59
CA ARG A 217 -9.77 -4.69 7.13
C ARG A 217 -8.36 -4.26 6.70
N LEU A 218 -8.29 -3.25 5.85
CA LEU A 218 -7.04 -2.80 5.24
C LEU A 218 -6.18 -1.97 6.21
N SER A 219 -6.73 -1.47 7.32
CA SER A 219 -5.95 -0.84 8.40
C SER A 219 -5.23 -1.84 9.31
N GLN A 220 -5.41 -3.15 9.10
CA GLN A 220 -4.68 -4.16 9.85
C GLN A 220 -3.24 -4.29 9.37
N ILE A 221 -2.32 -4.47 10.31
CA ILE A 221 -0.91 -4.77 10.02
C ILE A 221 -0.80 -6.27 9.66
N PRO A 222 -0.43 -6.60 8.41
CA PRO A 222 -0.31 -8.00 7.99
C PRO A 222 0.99 -8.59 8.55
N MET A 223 0.87 -9.36 9.63
CA MET A 223 2.02 -10.02 10.25
C MET A 223 2.70 -11.04 9.31
N PRO A 224 4.03 -11.19 9.39
CA PRO A 224 4.77 -12.19 8.61
C PRO A 224 4.46 -13.61 9.04
N ASP A 225 4.68 -14.55 8.12
CA ASP A 225 4.61 -15.98 8.40
C ASP A 225 5.82 -16.38 9.25
N LEU A 226 5.59 -16.54 10.56
CA LEU A 226 6.64 -16.85 11.53
C LEU A 226 7.21 -18.26 11.33
N ASP A 227 6.47 -19.15 10.67
CA ASP A 227 6.87 -20.53 10.43
C ASP A 227 7.77 -20.66 9.19
N SER A 228 7.78 -19.64 8.31
CA SER A 228 8.68 -19.58 7.15
C SER A 228 10.03 -18.88 7.43
N ILE A 229 10.26 -18.43 8.68
CA ILE A 229 11.45 -17.64 9.08
C ILE A 229 12.41 -18.48 9.98
N LEU A 230 12.13 -19.77 10.17
CA LEU A 230 13.00 -20.74 10.86
C LEU A 230 13.70 -21.66 9.86
#